data_AF-A0A5C7JT89-F1
#
_entry.id   AF-A0A5C7JT89-F1
#
_cell.length_a   1.000
_cell.length_b   1.000
_cell.length_c   1.000
_cell.angle_alpha   90.00
_cell.angle_beta   90.00
_cell.angle_gamma   90.00
#
_symmetry.space_group_name_H-M   'P 1'
#
loop_
_entity.id
_entity.type
_entity.pdbx_description
1 polymer ?
#
loop_
_entity_poly.entity_id
_entity_poly.type
_entity_poly.pdbx_seq_one_letter_code
_entity_poly.pdbx_strand_id
1 'polypeptide(L)'
;MENTVPLSAFYPHVYGLASTVSEDYANTFIATAVANIARKTGAIVHEYMLDSQQGVSSYKMFTEEGYSIVTVKEVNVNGVCYKPTRIKPCAPQKTQQEVCEPCVIDTCTSPKYGKVIQNSHPVSNGQSGTFYVDGDLLVINPAPAFDGDENIIVTMTVVPNVYSCKVPESFLNEWMDVVAHGALMWIFRQKGTKHYDLNQYTLSAREWERGLKRIEATVRANKVEVNDNIITSRKYCGGIV
;
A
#
# COMPACT_ATOMS: atom_id res chain seq x y z
N MET A 1 0.58 -3.50 15.37
CA MET A 1 1.67 -2.72 14.73
C MET A 1 2.68 -3.70 14.17
N GLU A 2 3.11 -3.49 12.94
CA GLU A 2 4.17 -4.29 12.34
C GLU A 2 5.52 -3.90 12.98
N ASN A 3 6.38 -4.88 13.25
CA ASN A 3 7.71 -4.59 13.78
C ASN A 3 8.54 -3.85 12.73
N THR A 4 9.30 -2.85 13.16
CA THR A 4 10.23 -2.11 12.29
C THR A 4 11.67 -2.33 12.71
N VAL A 5 12.58 -2.39 11.75
CA VAL A 5 14.02 -2.58 11.93
C VAL A 5 14.81 -1.41 11.34
N PRO A 6 15.98 -1.07 11.90
CA PRO A 6 16.81 0.00 11.36
C PRO A 6 17.43 -0.37 10.00
N LEU A 7 17.73 0.63 9.17
CA LEU A 7 18.43 0.41 7.89
C LEU A 7 19.81 -0.24 8.04
N SER A 8 20.44 -0.11 9.21
CA SER A 8 21.71 -0.79 9.53
C SER A 8 21.62 -2.32 9.48
N ALA A 9 20.42 -2.88 9.56
CA ALA A 9 20.21 -4.32 9.38
C ALA A 9 20.64 -4.83 7.99
N PHE A 10 20.68 -3.98 6.97
CA PHE A 10 21.14 -4.35 5.62
C PHE A 10 22.66 -4.29 5.45
N TYR A 11 23.40 -3.69 6.41
CA TYR A 11 24.84 -3.47 6.28
C TYR A 11 25.66 -4.74 6.00
N PRO A 12 25.44 -5.88 6.68
CA PRO A 12 26.25 -7.07 6.45
C PRO A 12 26.25 -7.53 4.98
N HIS A 13 25.12 -7.36 4.29
CA HIS A 13 24.96 -7.76 2.89
C HIS A 13 25.63 -6.80 1.91
N VAL A 14 25.68 -5.50 2.25
CA VAL A 14 26.39 -4.49 1.45
C VAL A 14 27.90 -4.61 1.67
N TYR A 15 28.35 -4.73 2.92
CA TYR A 15 29.76 -4.81 3.26
C TYR A 15 30.46 -6.11 2.81
N GLY A 16 29.70 -7.18 2.56
CA GLY A 16 30.24 -8.39 1.96
C GLY A 16 30.92 -8.14 0.60
N LEU A 17 30.45 -7.14 -0.17
CA LEU A 17 31.00 -6.81 -1.49
C LEU A 17 31.61 -5.40 -1.57
N ALA A 18 31.27 -4.51 -0.64
CA ALA A 18 31.77 -3.14 -0.57
C ALA A 18 32.31 -2.81 0.84
N SER A 19 33.24 -3.62 1.35
CA SER A 19 33.70 -3.60 2.75
C SER A 19 34.32 -2.31 3.27
N THR A 20 34.76 -1.40 2.39
CA THR A 20 35.40 -0.13 2.80
C THR A 20 34.54 1.11 2.56
N VAL A 21 33.24 0.93 2.27
CA VAL A 21 32.23 1.98 2.17
C VAL A 21 31.91 2.51 3.56
N SER A 22 31.80 3.84 3.71
CA SER A 22 31.35 4.44 4.97
C SER A 22 29.86 4.14 5.25
N GLU A 23 29.48 4.13 6.53
CA GLU A 23 28.08 3.91 6.94
C GLU A 23 27.12 4.91 6.29
N ASP A 24 27.47 6.21 6.24
CA ASP A 24 26.62 7.23 5.60
C ASP A 24 26.35 6.93 4.12
N TYR A 25 27.36 6.43 3.43
CA TYR A 25 27.28 6.12 2.01
C TYR A 25 26.46 4.83 1.78
N ALA A 26 26.66 3.80 2.63
CA ALA A 26 25.81 2.61 2.62
C ALA A 26 24.34 2.97 2.93
N ASN A 27 24.08 3.72 3.99
CA ASN A 27 22.74 4.19 4.38
C ASN A 27 22.03 4.90 3.25
N THR A 28 22.71 5.84 2.60
CA THR A 28 22.15 6.61 1.49
C THR A 28 21.65 5.69 0.37
N PHE A 29 22.45 4.71 -0.04
CA PHE A 29 22.07 3.81 -1.14
C PHE A 29 21.12 2.69 -0.73
N ILE A 30 21.16 2.23 0.52
CA ILE A 30 20.15 1.33 1.08
C ILE A 30 18.79 2.04 1.12
N ALA A 31 18.72 3.24 1.70
CA ALA A 31 17.49 4.04 1.73
C ALA A 31 16.96 4.32 0.32
N THR A 32 17.85 4.66 -0.61
CA THR A 32 17.51 4.84 -2.03
C THR A 32 16.96 3.56 -2.66
N ALA A 33 17.55 2.40 -2.37
CA ALA A 33 17.08 1.12 -2.87
C ALA A 33 15.69 0.79 -2.31
N VAL A 34 15.50 0.88 -0.99
CA VAL A 34 14.19 0.65 -0.34
C VAL A 34 13.12 1.57 -0.93
N ALA A 35 13.40 2.87 -1.03
CA ALA A 35 12.46 3.84 -1.60
C ALA A 35 12.11 3.52 -3.05
N ASN A 36 13.08 3.07 -3.86
CA ASN A 36 12.83 2.66 -5.24
C ASN A 36 11.99 1.37 -5.33
N ILE A 37 12.26 0.36 -4.49
CA ILE A 37 11.41 -0.84 -4.44
C ILE A 37 9.98 -0.44 -4.08
N ALA A 38 9.82 0.28 -2.97
CA ALA A 38 8.51 0.66 -2.47
C ALA A 38 7.72 1.48 -3.51
N ARG A 39 8.38 2.42 -4.20
CA ARG A 39 7.74 3.24 -5.24
C ARG A 39 7.38 2.45 -6.51
N LYS A 40 8.28 1.58 -6.98
CA LYS A 40 8.06 0.83 -8.24
C LYS A 40 7.06 -0.31 -8.08
N THR A 41 7.14 -1.02 -6.95
CA THR A 41 6.44 -2.29 -6.75
C THR A 41 5.21 -2.16 -5.85
N GLY A 42 5.19 -1.14 -4.98
CA GLY A 42 4.15 -0.97 -3.96
C GLY A 42 4.19 -2.02 -2.86
N ALA A 43 5.39 -2.56 -2.57
CA ALA A 43 5.61 -3.62 -1.58
C ALA A 43 5.44 -3.19 -0.12
N ILE A 44 5.64 -1.91 0.20
CA ILE A 44 5.38 -1.39 1.54
C ILE A 44 3.95 -0.84 1.57
N VAL A 45 3.11 -1.44 2.41
CA VAL A 45 1.67 -1.15 2.51
C VAL A 45 1.33 -0.83 3.95
N HIS A 46 0.68 0.30 4.17
CA HIS A 46 0.12 0.66 5.46
C HIS A 46 -1.40 0.61 5.37
N GLU A 47 -2.03 0.11 6.42
CA GLU A 47 -3.46 0.25 6.65
C GLU A 47 -3.64 1.37 7.67
N TYR A 48 -4.50 2.34 7.33
CA TYR A 48 -4.85 3.45 8.19
C TYR A 48 -6.35 3.41 8.47
N MET A 49 -6.71 3.42 9.74
CA MET A 49 -8.10 3.40 10.20
C MET A 49 -8.53 4.80 10.60
N LEU A 50 -9.73 5.17 10.19
CA LEU A 50 -10.34 6.48 10.38
C LEU A 50 -11.75 6.30 10.93
N ASP A 51 -12.12 7.17 11.87
CA ASP A 51 -13.49 7.24 12.36
C ASP A 51 -14.37 7.87 11.27
N SER A 52 -15.49 7.22 10.95
CA SER A 52 -16.51 7.79 10.09
C SER A 52 -17.29 8.86 10.85
N GLN A 53 -17.54 9.99 10.19
CA GLN A 53 -18.43 11.05 10.69
C GLN A 53 -19.58 11.26 9.72
N GLN A 54 -20.79 11.35 10.26
CA GLN A 54 -22.03 11.51 9.49
C GLN A 54 -21.95 12.77 8.63
N GLY A 55 -22.17 12.60 7.32
CA GLY A 55 -22.17 13.70 6.36
C GLY A 55 -20.79 14.29 6.03
N VAL A 56 -19.72 13.80 6.66
CA VAL A 56 -18.34 14.23 6.38
C VAL A 56 -17.76 13.37 5.27
N SER A 57 -17.42 13.99 4.15
CA SER A 57 -16.85 13.31 2.98
C SER A 57 -15.33 13.41 2.89
N SER A 58 -14.68 14.23 3.72
CA SER A 58 -13.26 14.59 3.57
C SER A 58 -12.47 14.25 4.83
N TYR A 59 -11.43 13.45 4.69
CA TYR A 59 -10.61 12.92 5.78
C TYR A 59 -9.14 13.16 5.50
N LYS A 60 -8.39 13.57 6.51
CA LYS A 60 -6.94 13.69 6.42
C LYS A 60 -6.31 12.33 6.72
N MET A 61 -5.49 11.84 5.81
CA MET A 61 -4.71 10.62 5.97
C MET A 61 -3.37 10.96 6.59
N PHE A 62 -2.90 10.09 7.49
CA PHE A 62 -1.58 10.21 8.09
C PHE A 62 -0.79 8.93 7.87
N THR A 63 0.52 9.07 7.76
CA THR A 63 1.47 7.96 7.78
C THR A 63 2.34 8.07 9.02
N GLU A 64 2.99 6.98 9.38
CA GLU A 64 4.06 7.02 10.38
C GLU A 64 5.15 8.03 9.99
N GLU A 65 5.83 8.55 11.00
CA GLU A 65 6.94 9.47 10.80
C GLU A 65 8.02 8.84 9.90
N GLY A 66 8.56 9.63 8.97
CA GLY A 66 9.52 9.14 8.00
C GLY A 66 8.89 8.48 6.76
N TYR A 67 7.57 8.33 6.68
CA TYR A 67 6.90 7.80 5.48
C TYR A 67 6.16 8.87 4.69
N SER A 68 5.87 8.57 3.43
CA SER A 68 5.04 9.39 2.56
C SER A 68 4.13 8.51 1.71
N ILE A 69 2.89 8.93 1.55
CA ILE A 69 1.89 8.24 0.72
C ILE A 69 2.32 8.33 -0.75
N VAL A 70 2.32 7.19 -1.43
CA VAL A 70 2.52 7.13 -2.89
C VAL A 70 1.18 6.99 -3.59
N THR A 71 0.39 6.00 -3.15
CA THR A 71 -0.88 5.65 -3.79
C THR A 71 -1.81 5.04 -2.75
N VAL A 72 -3.08 5.46 -2.76
CA VAL A 72 -4.15 4.75 -2.05
C VAL A 72 -4.66 3.62 -2.94
N LYS A 73 -4.57 2.38 -2.46
CA LYS A 73 -4.97 1.18 -3.19
C LYS A 73 -6.45 0.87 -3.03
N GLU A 74 -6.94 0.99 -1.80
CA GLU A 74 -8.29 0.56 -1.43
C GLU A 74 -8.83 1.44 -0.31
N VAL A 75 -10.13 1.71 -0.35
CA VAL A 75 -10.86 2.39 0.72
C VAL A 75 -12.11 1.57 1.01
N ASN A 76 -12.20 1.04 2.22
CA ASN A 76 -13.37 0.35 2.71
C ASN A 76 -14.09 1.23 3.72
N VAL A 77 -15.39 1.46 3.50
CA VAL A 77 -16.25 2.20 4.43
C VAL A 77 -17.31 1.24 4.93
N ASN A 78 -17.31 0.94 6.23
CA ASN A 78 -18.24 -0.01 6.84
C ASN A 78 -18.26 -1.38 6.15
N GLY A 79 -17.09 -1.87 5.73
CA GLY A 79 -16.96 -3.14 5.00
C GLY A 79 -17.37 -3.10 3.52
N VAL A 80 -17.71 -1.93 2.98
CA VAL A 80 -18.01 -1.73 1.55
C VAL A 80 -16.80 -1.11 0.86
N CYS A 81 -16.32 -1.77 -0.20
CA CYS A 81 -15.19 -1.30 -1.00
C CYS A 81 -15.62 -0.16 -1.95
N TYR A 82 -14.97 1.00 -1.82
CA TYR A 82 -15.23 2.17 -2.66
C TYR A 82 -14.33 2.13 -3.88
N LYS A 83 -14.86 2.54 -5.03
CA LYS A 83 -14.15 2.55 -6.31
C LYS A 83 -13.33 3.83 -6.48
N PRO A 84 -12.07 3.76 -6.94
CA PRO A 84 -11.29 4.97 -7.21
C PRO A 84 -11.93 5.78 -8.34
N THR A 85 -11.99 7.10 -8.18
CA THR A 85 -12.37 8.05 -9.24
C THR A 85 -11.28 9.09 -9.44
N ARG A 86 -11.11 9.56 -10.69
CA ARG A 86 -10.22 10.68 -11.04
C ARG A 86 -10.92 12.03 -11.00
N ILE A 87 -12.24 12.01 -10.91
CA ILE A 87 -13.07 13.21 -10.88
C ILE A 87 -13.21 13.60 -9.42
N LYS A 88 -12.68 14.77 -9.05
CA LYS A 88 -12.95 15.37 -7.75
C LYS A 88 -14.47 15.50 -7.60
N PRO A 89 -15.11 14.84 -6.63
CA PRO A 89 -16.55 14.94 -6.47
C PRO A 89 -16.96 16.40 -6.33
N CYS A 90 -17.91 16.85 -7.13
CA CYS A 90 -18.55 18.15 -6.94
C CYS A 90 -19.21 18.14 -5.55
N ALA A 91 -19.20 19.29 -4.84
CA ALA A 91 -19.75 19.45 -3.49
C ALA A 91 -21.10 18.71 -3.30
N PRO A 92 -21.37 18.13 -2.10
CA PRO A 92 -22.50 17.22 -1.92
C PRO A 92 -23.82 17.89 -2.30
N GLN A 93 -24.51 17.33 -3.28
CA GLN A 93 -25.93 17.61 -3.45
C GLN A 93 -26.65 17.02 -2.24
N LYS A 94 -27.45 17.84 -1.54
CA LYS A 94 -28.38 17.39 -0.51
C LYS A 94 -29.30 16.32 -1.12
N THR A 95 -29.04 15.04 -0.89
CA THR A 95 -29.94 13.97 -1.35
C THR A 95 -31.10 13.84 -0.38
N GLN A 96 -32.30 14.07 -0.92
CA GLN A 96 -33.57 13.82 -0.28
C GLN A 96 -33.66 12.33 0.10
N GLN A 97 -34.12 12.06 1.33
CA GLN A 97 -34.48 10.73 1.79
C GLN A 97 -35.65 10.20 0.96
N GLU A 98 -35.43 9.17 0.15
CA GLU A 98 -36.49 8.27 -0.28
C GLU A 98 -36.18 6.84 0.17
N VAL A 99 -37.13 6.32 0.94
CA VAL A 99 -37.19 4.98 1.50
C VAL A 99 -37.38 3.98 0.36
N CYS A 100 -36.52 2.99 0.20
CA CYS A 100 -36.75 1.85 -0.70
C CYS A 100 -36.14 0.55 -0.14
N GLU A 101 -36.86 -0.54 -0.43
CA GLU A 101 -36.74 -1.94 0.04
C GLU A 101 -35.37 -2.63 -0.22
N PRO A 102 -35.06 -3.76 0.48
CA PRO A 102 -33.69 -4.24 0.62
C PRO A 102 -33.15 -4.94 -0.63
N CYS A 103 -32.02 -4.46 -1.14
CA CYS A 103 -31.19 -5.13 -2.14
C CYS A 103 -30.03 -5.88 -1.47
N VAL A 104 -29.74 -7.08 -1.99
CA VAL A 104 -28.70 -8.01 -1.51
C VAL A 104 -27.29 -7.38 -1.61
N ILE A 105 -26.52 -7.47 -0.53
CA ILE A 105 -25.18 -6.88 -0.36
C ILE A 105 -24.11 -7.90 -0.77
N ASP A 106 -23.22 -7.53 -1.70
CA ASP A 106 -21.95 -8.25 -1.93
C ASP A 106 -20.91 -7.71 -0.94
N THR A 107 -20.61 -8.49 0.10
CA THR A 107 -19.60 -8.16 1.12
C THR A 107 -18.19 -8.57 0.67
N CYS A 108 -17.20 -7.69 0.81
CA CYS A 108 -15.78 -8.05 0.70
C CYS A 108 -15.23 -8.29 2.11
N THR A 109 -14.70 -9.49 2.38
CA THR A 109 -14.03 -9.82 3.65
C THR A 109 -12.54 -9.51 3.57
N SER A 110 -12.04 -8.62 4.44
CA SER A 110 -10.60 -8.47 4.68
C SER A 110 -10.06 -9.69 5.46
N PRO A 111 -9.02 -10.39 4.99
CA PRO A 111 -8.57 -11.65 5.57
C PRO A 111 -7.85 -11.53 6.93
N LYS A 112 -7.56 -10.32 7.43
CA LYS A 112 -6.85 -10.14 8.72
C LYS A 112 -7.74 -9.98 9.95
N TYR A 113 -9.02 -9.66 9.78
CA TYR A 113 -9.95 -9.53 10.90
C TYR A 113 -11.15 -10.44 10.68
N GLY A 114 -11.10 -11.61 11.29
CA GLY A 114 -12.22 -12.55 11.42
C GLY A 114 -13.35 -12.04 12.34
N LYS A 115 -13.70 -10.76 12.23
CA LYS A 115 -14.92 -10.22 12.83
C LYS A 115 -15.67 -9.44 11.75
N VAL A 116 -16.63 -10.13 11.16
CA VAL A 116 -17.84 -9.48 10.67
C VAL A 116 -18.33 -8.61 11.81
N ILE A 117 -18.23 -7.29 11.68
CA ILE A 117 -18.95 -6.37 12.57
C ILE A 117 -20.43 -6.63 12.26
N GLN A 118 -21.08 -7.47 13.07
CA GLN A 118 -22.47 -7.91 12.91
C GLN A 118 -23.50 -6.78 13.13
N ASN A 119 -23.07 -5.53 13.16
CA ASN A 119 -23.94 -4.35 13.22
C ASN A 119 -23.74 -3.46 11.97
N SER A 120 -23.48 -4.08 10.81
CA SER A 120 -23.40 -3.37 9.53
C SER A 120 -24.80 -2.89 9.11
N HIS A 121 -25.21 -1.74 9.63
CA HIS A 121 -26.31 -1.00 9.01
C HIS A 121 -25.86 -0.50 7.63
N PRO A 122 -26.66 -0.75 6.58
CA PRO A 122 -26.23 -0.55 5.21
C PRO A 122 -25.87 0.92 4.96
N VAL A 123 -24.73 1.12 4.31
CA VAL A 123 -24.48 2.33 3.53
C VAL A 123 -25.72 2.51 2.65
N SER A 124 -26.38 3.67 2.75
CA SER A 124 -27.61 3.99 2.05
C SER A 124 -27.57 3.48 0.59
N ASN A 125 -28.49 2.57 0.28
CA ASN A 125 -28.90 2.17 -1.07
C ASN A 125 -27.81 1.64 -2.02
N GLY A 126 -27.18 0.49 -1.75
CA GLY A 126 -26.61 -0.37 -2.81
C GLY A 126 -25.67 0.27 -3.85
N GLN A 127 -25.17 1.47 -3.59
CA GLN A 127 -24.34 2.23 -4.51
C GLN A 127 -22.90 1.94 -4.13
N SER A 128 -22.13 1.39 -5.08
CA SER A 128 -20.67 1.35 -4.95
C SER A 128 -20.19 2.79 -4.77
N GLY A 129 -19.76 3.13 -3.56
CA GLY A 129 -19.16 4.44 -3.28
C GLY A 129 -17.93 4.65 -4.14
N THR A 130 -17.51 5.90 -4.27
CA THR A 130 -16.31 6.32 -4.98
C THR A 130 -15.39 7.08 -4.04
N PHE A 131 -14.09 7.01 -4.28
CA PHE A 131 -13.11 7.81 -3.53
C PHE A 131 -12.14 8.54 -4.45
N TYR A 132 -11.68 9.70 -4.01
CA TYR A 132 -10.70 10.56 -4.66
C TYR A 132 -9.63 10.95 -3.66
N VAL A 133 -8.38 11.09 -4.12
CA VAL A 133 -7.23 11.43 -3.28
C VAL A 133 -6.51 12.64 -3.85
N ASP A 134 -6.26 13.63 -2.99
CA ASP A 134 -5.53 14.86 -3.29
C ASP A 134 -4.46 15.07 -2.22
N GLY A 135 -3.23 14.60 -2.50
CA GLY A 135 -2.17 14.57 -1.51
C GLY A 135 -2.51 13.65 -0.33
N ASP A 136 -2.61 14.23 0.87
CA ASP A 136 -3.02 13.56 2.11
C ASP A 136 -4.53 13.66 2.39
N LEU A 137 -5.30 14.27 1.49
CA LEU A 137 -6.75 14.37 1.63
C LEU A 137 -7.45 13.22 0.90
N LEU A 138 -8.21 12.42 1.64
CA LEU A 138 -9.14 11.44 1.13
C LEU A 138 -10.55 12.06 1.04
N VAL A 139 -11.18 11.96 -0.12
CA VAL A 139 -12.58 12.34 -0.33
C VAL A 139 -13.38 11.10 -0.69
N ILE A 140 -14.44 10.79 0.06
CA ILE A 140 -15.35 9.66 -0.17
C ILE A 140 -16.75 10.15 -0.54
N ASN A 141 -17.41 9.42 -1.44
CA ASN A 141 -18.76 9.72 -1.90
C ASN A 141 -19.56 8.42 -2.13
N PRO A 142 -20.71 8.19 -1.48
CA PRO A 142 -21.37 9.10 -0.54
C PRO A 142 -20.56 9.30 0.75
N ALA A 143 -20.83 10.40 1.45
CA ALA A 143 -20.36 10.56 2.82
C ALA A 143 -20.98 9.48 3.72
N PRO A 144 -20.34 9.09 4.83
CA PRO A 144 -20.90 8.14 5.75
C PRO A 144 -22.27 8.60 6.28
N ALA A 145 -23.21 7.67 6.40
CA ALA A 145 -24.57 7.95 6.85
C ALA A 145 -24.69 8.06 8.38
N PHE A 146 -23.67 7.64 9.12
CA PHE A 146 -23.62 7.59 10.58
C PHE A 146 -22.18 7.76 11.06
N ASP A 147 -22.04 8.16 12.32
CA ASP A 147 -20.75 8.17 13.01
C ASP A 147 -20.35 6.74 13.39
N GLY A 148 -19.04 6.50 13.48
CA GLY A 148 -18.54 5.28 14.10
C GLY A 148 -17.03 5.11 13.99
N ASP A 149 -16.48 4.40 14.96
CA ASP A 149 -15.04 4.33 15.19
C ASP A 149 -14.37 3.33 14.24
N GLU A 150 -13.19 3.70 13.71
CA GLU A 150 -12.33 2.85 12.84
C GLU A 150 -13.05 2.24 11.62
N ASN A 151 -14.15 2.85 11.19
CA ASN A 151 -15.06 2.33 10.16
C ASN A 151 -14.61 2.62 8.72
N ILE A 152 -13.63 3.51 8.54
CA ILE A 152 -13.01 3.78 7.25
C ILE A 152 -11.60 3.18 7.29
N ILE A 153 -11.38 2.14 6.48
CA ILE A 153 -10.08 1.47 6.36
C ILE A 153 -9.46 1.87 5.02
N VAL A 154 -8.30 2.51 5.08
CA VAL A 154 -7.55 2.97 3.92
C VAL A 154 -6.27 2.15 3.77
N THR A 155 -6.17 1.41 2.67
CA THR A 155 -4.96 0.66 2.33
C THR A 155 -4.12 1.50 1.38
N MET A 156 -2.91 1.87 1.79
CA MET A 156 -2.03 2.75 1.02
C MET A 156 -0.64 2.15 0.83
N THR A 157 -0.03 2.40 -0.32
CA THR A 157 1.40 2.20 -0.48
C THR A 157 2.14 3.42 0.01
N VAL A 158 3.17 3.18 0.82
CA VAL A 158 4.03 4.22 1.37
C VAL A 158 5.47 4.01 0.94
N VAL A 159 6.25 5.09 0.95
CA VAL A 159 7.69 5.07 0.70
C VAL A 159 8.39 5.75 1.88
N PRO A 160 9.50 5.19 2.39
CA PRO A 160 10.34 5.89 3.33
C PRO A 160 10.93 7.14 2.67
N ASN A 161 10.78 8.29 3.34
CA ASN A 161 11.39 9.55 2.94
C ASN A 161 12.84 9.63 3.46
N VAL A 162 13.50 10.75 3.18
CA VAL A 162 14.92 10.98 3.55
C VAL A 162 15.19 10.95 5.06
N TYR A 163 14.16 11.08 5.89
CA TYR A 163 14.25 11.03 7.35
C TYR A 163 13.93 9.65 7.91
N SER A 164 13.46 8.70 7.09
CA SER A 164 13.21 7.35 7.56
C SER A 164 14.53 6.62 7.81
N CYS A 165 14.68 6.12 9.04
CA CYS A 165 15.77 5.25 9.45
C CYS A 165 15.31 3.80 9.66
N LYS A 166 14.04 3.47 9.35
CA LYS A 166 13.44 2.17 9.64
C LYS A 166 12.63 1.64 8.47
N VAL A 167 12.47 0.32 8.43
CA VAL A 167 11.62 -0.40 7.49
C VAL A 167 10.84 -1.49 8.20
N PRO A 168 9.70 -1.98 7.66
CA PRO A 168 9.05 -3.15 8.20
C PRO A 168 9.98 -4.36 8.23
N GLU A 169 9.96 -5.12 9.32
CA GLU A 169 10.79 -6.31 9.52
C GLU A 169 10.48 -7.39 8.47
N SER A 170 9.20 -7.54 8.08
CA SER A 170 8.77 -8.44 7.01
C SER A 170 9.45 -8.10 5.68
N PHE A 171 9.55 -6.80 5.36
CA PHE A 171 10.18 -6.30 4.14
C PHE A 171 11.68 -6.59 4.12
N LEU A 172 12.37 -6.43 5.26
CA LEU A 172 13.75 -6.87 5.40
C LEU A 172 13.85 -8.38 5.13
N ASN A 173 13.11 -9.20 5.87
CA ASN A 173 13.23 -10.66 5.81
C ASN A 173 12.99 -11.23 4.41
N GLU A 174 12.09 -10.63 3.64
CA GLU A 174 11.72 -11.11 2.31
C GLU A 174 12.62 -10.55 1.19
N TRP A 175 13.10 -9.31 1.33
CA TRP A 175 13.71 -8.57 0.21
C TRP A 175 15.12 -8.03 0.48
N MET A 176 15.78 -8.50 1.54
CA MET A 176 17.13 -8.08 1.92
C MET A 176 18.16 -8.20 0.80
N ASP A 177 18.16 -9.30 0.05
CA ASP A 177 19.07 -9.53 -1.08
C ASP A 177 18.86 -8.49 -2.19
N VAL A 178 17.60 -8.20 -2.51
CA VAL A 178 17.23 -7.22 -3.53
C VAL A 178 17.66 -5.82 -3.09
N VAL A 179 17.39 -5.42 -1.85
CA VAL A 179 17.84 -4.12 -1.32
C VAL A 179 19.36 -4.00 -1.38
N ALA A 180 20.09 -5.04 -0.97
CA ALA A 180 21.55 -5.04 -1.02
C ALA A 180 22.09 -4.89 -2.45
N HIS A 181 21.55 -5.63 -3.43
CA HIS A 181 21.93 -5.49 -4.83
C HIS A 181 21.57 -4.12 -5.42
N GLY A 182 20.44 -3.54 -5.01
CA GLY A 182 20.08 -2.17 -5.35
C GLY A 182 21.10 -1.16 -4.84
N ALA A 183 21.48 -1.28 -3.56
CA ALA A 183 22.48 -0.40 -2.96
C ALA A 183 23.85 -0.55 -3.63
N LEU A 184 24.30 -1.79 -3.84
CA LEU A 184 25.57 -2.12 -4.49
C LEU A 184 25.63 -1.63 -5.94
N MET A 185 24.54 -1.77 -6.70
CA MET A 185 24.44 -1.19 -8.04
C MET A 185 24.73 0.32 -8.01
N TRP A 186 24.18 1.06 -7.05
CA TRP A 186 24.45 2.49 -6.94
C TRP A 186 25.88 2.79 -6.52
N ILE A 187 26.44 2.03 -5.59
CA ILE A 187 27.82 2.17 -5.10
C ILE A 187 28.82 1.95 -6.23
N PHE A 188 28.71 0.82 -6.94
CA PHE A 188 29.67 0.41 -7.99
C PHE A 188 29.60 1.30 -9.25
N ARG A 189 28.50 2.02 -9.45
CA ARG A 189 28.31 2.94 -10.58
C ARG A 189 29.11 4.25 -10.46
N GLN A 190 29.53 4.65 -9.26
CA GLN A 190 30.08 5.99 -9.01
C GLN A 190 31.52 6.14 -9.50
N LYS A 191 31.68 6.62 -10.75
CA LYS A 191 32.99 6.90 -11.36
C LYS A 191 33.83 7.83 -10.48
N GLY A 192 35.13 7.55 -10.39
CA GLY A 192 36.07 8.34 -9.60
C GLY A 192 36.12 7.98 -8.11
N THR A 193 35.28 7.04 -7.65
CA THR A 193 35.38 6.49 -6.30
C THR A 193 36.24 5.23 -6.29
N LYS A 194 36.84 4.91 -5.13
CA LYS A 194 37.58 3.65 -4.92
C LYS A 194 36.72 2.37 -5.06
N HIS A 195 35.40 2.54 -5.11
CA HIS A 195 34.43 1.48 -5.24
C HIS A 195 33.88 1.35 -6.65
N TYR A 196 34.31 2.15 -7.61
CA TYR A 196 33.84 1.99 -8.98
C TYR A 196 34.26 0.63 -9.56
N ASP A 197 33.29 -0.19 -9.94
CA ASP A 197 33.53 -1.49 -10.58
C ASP A 197 32.39 -1.78 -11.56
N LEU A 198 32.69 -1.74 -12.87
CA LEU A 198 31.69 -1.93 -13.91
C LEU A 198 31.14 -3.37 -13.96
N ASN A 199 31.95 -4.36 -13.61
CA ASN A 199 31.53 -5.76 -13.63
C ASN A 199 30.59 -6.03 -12.46
N GLN A 200 30.96 -5.58 -11.25
CA GLN A 200 30.11 -5.70 -10.07
C GLN A 200 28.83 -4.87 -10.16
N TYR A 201 28.90 -3.69 -10.78
CA TYR A 201 27.72 -2.91 -11.16
C TYR A 201 26.78 -3.73 -12.05
N THR A 202 27.29 -4.33 -13.12
CA THR A 202 26.48 -5.06 -14.10
C THR A 202 25.81 -6.28 -13.46
N LEU A 203 26.53 -7.01 -12.62
CA LEU A 203 25.99 -8.14 -11.85
C LEU A 203 24.90 -7.68 -10.88
N SER A 204 25.19 -6.66 -10.06
CA SER A 204 24.23 -6.15 -9.07
C SER A 204 22.99 -5.55 -9.73
N ALA A 205 23.13 -4.85 -10.85
CA ALA A 205 22.02 -4.32 -11.63
C ALA A 205 21.12 -5.44 -12.17
N ARG A 206 21.71 -6.54 -12.64
CA ARG A 206 20.94 -7.69 -13.13
C ARG A 206 20.14 -8.36 -12.02
N GLU A 207 20.76 -8.58 -10.86
CA GLU A 207 20.07 -9.19 -9.71
C GLU A 207 19.00 -8.26 -9.13
N TRP A 208 19.26 -6.95 -9.11
CA TRP A 208 18.27 -5.93 -8.77
C TRP A 208 17.03 -6.00 -9.68
N GLU A 209 17.21 -5.99 -11.00
CA GLU A 209 16.09 -6.03 -11.95
C GLU A 209 15.31 -7.36 -11.88
N ARG A 210 16.01 -8.48 -11.61
CA ARG A 210 15.35 -9.76 -11.33
C ARG A 210 14.54 -9.71 -10.04
N GLY A 211 15.12 -9.15 -8.98
CA GLY A 211 14.48 -8.96 -7.69
C GLY A 211 13.22 -8.12 -7.80
N LEU A 212 13.28 -6.96 -8.48
CA LEU A 212 12.10 -6.11 -8.71
C LEU A 212 10.95 -6.87 -9.37
N LYS A 213 11.23 -7.70 -10.39
CA LYS A 213 10.20 -8.52 -11.03
C LYS A 213 9.60 -9.56 -10.08
N ARG A 214 10.39 -10.16 -9.19
CA ARG A 214 9.89 -11.08 -8.16
C ARG A 214 8.97 -10.35 -7.19
N ILE A 215 9.36 -9.17 -6.73
CA ILE A 215 8.56 -8.34 -5.82
C ILE A 215 7.24 -7.95 -6.49
N GLU A 216 7.28 -7.48 -7.75
CA GLU A 216 6.06 -7.15 -8.50
C GLU A 216 5.12 -8.36 -8.65
N ALA A 217 5.69 -9.54 -8.91
CA ALA A 217 4.93 -10.78 -8.99
C ALA A 217 4.29 -11.14 -7.63
N THR A 218 5.03 -11.06 -6.53
CA THR A 218 4.51 -11.31 -5.17
C THR A 218 3.43 -10.30 -4.78
N VAL A 219 3.66 -9.00 -4.99
CA VAL A 219 2.66 -7.96 -4.69
C VAL A 219 1.41 -8.16 -5.54
N ARG A 220 1.55 -8.59 -6.81
CA ARG A 220 0.40 -8.93 -7.65
C ARG A 220 -0.30 -10.21 -7.16
N ALA A 221 0.44 -11.25 -6.80
CA ALA A 221 -0.12 -12.49 -6.27
C ALA A 221 -0.89 -12.22 -4.96
N ASN A 222 -0.35 -11.43 -4.05
CA ASN A 222 -1.03 -11.05 -2.81
C ASN A 222 -2.30 -10.22 -3.09
N LYS A 223 -2.33 -9.38 -4.14
CA LYS A 223 -3.57 -8.74 -4.60
C LYS A 223 -4.57 -9.74 -5.20
N VAL A 224 -4.09 -10.82 -5.82
CA VAL A 224 -4.92 -11.86 -6.41
C VAL A 224 -5.46 -12.80 -5.34
N GLU A 225 -4.67 -13.22 -4.35
CA GLU A 225 -5.14 -14.05 -3.23
C GLU A 225 -6.17 -13.33 -2.34
N VAL A 226 -6.05 -12.01 -2.18
CA VAL A 226 -7.09 -11.19 -1.53
C VAL A 226 -8.39 -11.18 -2.36
N ASN A 227 -8.31 -11.31 -3.69
CA ASN A 227 -9.49 -11.38 -4.57
C ASN A 227 -10.04 -12.81 -4.77
N ASP A 228 -9.18 -13.84 -4.82
CA ASP A 228 -9.54 -15.22 -5.16
C ASP A 228 -9.98 -16.03 -3.93
N ASN A 229 -9.68 -15.58 -2.71
CA ASN A 229 -10.31 -16.10 -1.49
C ASN A 229 -11.74 -15.58 -1.27
N ILE A 230 -12.24 -14.71 -2.16
CA ILE A 230 -13.68 -14.59 -2.34
C ILE A 230 -14.08 -15.81 -3.18
N ILE A 231 -14.55 -16.86 -2.51
CA ILE A 231 -15.38 -17.89 -3.14
C ILE A 231 -16.64 -17.17 -3.66
N THR A 232 -16.52 -16.52 -4.81
CA THR A 232 -17.66 -16.22 -5.64
C THR A 232 -18.11 -17.56 -6.16
N SER A 233 -19.12 -18.14 -5.51
CA SER A 233 -19.89 -19.19 -6.15
C SER A 233 -20.38 -18.62 -7.48
N ARG A 234 -19.72 -18.99 -8.58
CA ARG A 234 -20.23 -18.76 -9.93
C ARG A 234 -21.45 -19.65 -10.09
N LYS A 235 -22.60 -19.20 -9.59
CA LYS A 235 -23.86 -19.57 -10.21
C LYS A 235 -23.98 -18.73 -11.48
N TYR A 236 -23.60 -19.34 -12.59
CA TYR A 236 -24.14 -18.99 -13.88
C TYR A 236 -25.66 -18.94 -13.75
N CYS A 237 -26.26 -17.75 -13.81
CA CYS A 237 -27.68 -17.64 -14.12
C CYS A 237 -27.80 -18.03 -15.60
N GLY A 238 -28.11 -19.31 -15.83
CA GLY A 238 -28.44 -19.84 -17.14
C GLY A 238 -29.61 -19.05 -17.73
N GLY A 239 -29.48 -18.72 -19.00
CA GLY A 239 -30.61 -18.28 -19.81
C GLY A 239 -31.60 -19.43 -19.96
N ILE A 240 -32.81 -19.21 -19.48
CA ILE A 240 -34.03 -19.78 -20.03
C ILE A 240 -34.90 -18.57 -20.38
N VAL A 241 -34.97 -18.23 -21.66
CA VAL A 241 -36.17 -18.25 -22.50
C VAL A 241 -35.71 -18.46 -23.94
#